data_AF-A0A1J3IW25-F1
#
_entry.id   AF-A0A1J3IW25-F1
#
_cell.length_a   1.000
_cell.length_b   1.000
_cell.length_c   1.000
_cell.angle_alpha   90.00
_cell.angle_beta   90.00
_cell.angle_gamma   90.00
#
_symmetry.space_group_name_H-M   'P 1'
#
loop_
_entity.id
_entity.type
_entity.pdbx_description
1 polymer ?
#
loop_
_entity_poly.entity_id
_entity_poly.type
_entity_poly.pdbx_seq_one_letter_code
_entity_poly.pdbx_strand_id
1 'polypeptide(L)' 'MLIDTGSTHNFLDPSMAKKLGCVMLPSGNSRVLVADGNKLKVEARVAQFQWDFQGTSFTDDFMVIPLNSCDVVLGV' A
#
# COMPACT_ATOMS: atom_id res chain seq x y z
N MET A 1 -8.65 0.63 -6.81
CA MET A 1 -8.33 1.56 -5.70
C MET A 1 -9.54 1.62 -4.79
N LEU A 2 -9.33 1.37 -3.49
CA LEU A 2 -10.32 1.51 -2.42
C LEU A 2 -9.89 2.68 -1.53
N ILE A 3 -10.84 3.50 -1.08
CA ILE A 3 -10.60 4.52 -0.05
C ILE A 3 -11.15 3.95 1.25
N ASP A 4 -10.28 3.78 2.25
CA ASP A 4 -10.62 3.18 3.53
C ASP A 4 -10.12 4.05 4.68
N THR A 5 -11.01 4.84 5.26
CA THR A 5 -10.69 5.70 6.40
C THR A 5 -10.42 4.92 7.70
N GLY A 6 -10.67 3.61 7.73
CA GLY A 6 -10.29 2.71 8.83
C GLY A 6 -8.83 2.26 8.76
N SER A 7 -8.17 2.46 7.61
CA SER A 7 -6.76 2.14 7.42
C SER A 7 -5.86 3.33 7.79
N THR A 8 -4.78 3.05 8.54
CA THR A 8 -3.81 4.07 9.01
C THR A 8 -2.64 4.32 8.06
N HIS A 9 -2.60 3.57 6.96
CA HIS A 9 -1.53 3.63 5.96
C HIS A 9 -2.11 3.32 4.59
N ASN A 10 -1.43 3.76 3.54
CA ASN A 10 -1.73 3.34 2.18
C ASN A 10 -1.11 1.97 1.89
N PHE A 11 -1.84 1.12 1.18
CA PHE A 11 -1.39 -0.22 0.82
C PHE A 11 -1.39 -0.42 -0.70
N LEU A 12 -0.37 -1.14 -1.18
CA LEU A 12 -0.20 -1.50 -2.57
C LEU A 12 -0.02 -3.03 -2.68
N ASP A 13 -0.70 -3.66 -3.62
CA ASP A 13 -0.51 -5.08 -3.87
C ASP A 13 0.89 -5.36 -4.48
N PRO A 14 1.60 -6.43 -4.08
CA PRO A 14 2.92 -6.75 -4.60
C PRO A 14 2.94 -6.92 -6.13
N SER A 15 1.87 -7.44 -6.73
CA SER A 15 1.78 -7.61 -8.18
C SER A 15 1.68 -6.25 -8.89
N MET A 16 0.94 -5.30 -8.31
CA MET A 16 0.83 -3.95 -8.83
C MET A 16 2.15 -3.18 -8.66
N ALA A 17 2.80 -3.28 -7.49
CA ALA A 17 4.11 -2.67 -7.25
C ALA A 17 5.15 -3.12 -8.30
N LYS A 18 5.17 -4.42 -8.64
CA LYS A 18 6.04 -4.97 -9.71
C LYS A 18 5.65 -4.45 -11.08
N LYS A 19 4.35 -4.44 -11.40
CA LYS A 19 3.84 -3.98 -12.70
C LYS A 19 4.19 -2.51 -12.97
N LEU A 20 4.17 -1.68 -11.93
CA LEU A 20 4.52 -0.26 -12.00
C LEU A 20 6.04 0.00 -11.93
N GLY A 21 6.85 -1.04 -11.72
CA GLY A 21 8.30 -0.89 -11.59
C GLY A 21 8.73 -0.14 -10.33
N CYS A 22 7.92 -0.19 -9.27
CA CYS A 22 8.21 0.52 -8.02
C CYS A 22 9.50 0.01 -7.38
N VAL A 23 10.28 0.93 -6.81
CA VAL A 23 11.43 0.58 -5.97
C VAL A 23 10.93 0.06 -4.62
N MET A 24 11.04 -1.25 -4.42
CA MET A 24 10.65 -1.91 -3.18
C MET A 24 11.76 -1.81 -2.12
N LEU A 25 11.55 -0.95 -1.14
CA LEU A 25 12.47 -0.74 -0.02
C LEU A 25 12.25 -1.78 1.09
N PRO A 26 13.31 -2.22 1.80
CA PRO A 26 13.18 -3.13 2.92
C PRO A 26 12.25 -2.57 4.01
N SER A 27 11.30 -3.39 4.47
CA SER A 27 10.36 -3.06 5.55
C SER A 27 10.80 -3.58 6.93
N GLY A 28 11.89 -4.33 6.98
CA GLY A 28 12.38 -5.01 8.19
C GLY A 28 11.39 -6.05 8.73
N ASN A 29 11.11 -5.97 10.03
CA ASN A 29 10.15 -6.84 10.72
C ASN A 29 8.78 -6.18 10.93
N SER A 30 8.45 -5.17 10.12
CA SER A 30 7.17 -4.46 10.20
C SER A 30 6.00 -5.40 9.94
N ARG A 31 4.93 -5.25 10.74
CA ARG A 31 3.67 -5.99 10.58
C ARG A 31 2.50 -5.03 10.72
N VAL A 32 1.42 -5.30 9.99
CA VAL A 32 0.18 -4.50 10.05
C VAL A 32 -0.99 -5.38 10.48
N LEU A 33 -1.88 -4.80 11.28
CA LEU A 33 -3.14 -5.42 11.67
C LEU A 33 -4.15 -5.20 10.54
N VAL A 34 -4.76 -6.26 10.05
CA VAL A 34 -5.81 -6.21 9.04
C VAL A 34 -7.18 -6.41 9.66
N ALA A 35 -8.24 -6.13 8.89
CA ALA A 35 -9.63 -6.09 9.38
C ALA A 35 -10.13 -7.41 9.99
N ASP A 36 -9.57 -8.55 9.60
CA ASP A 36 -9.91 -9.87 10.15
C ASP A 36 -9.18 -10.19 11.48
N GLY A 37 -8.39 -9.24 12.00
CA GLY A 37 -7.61 -9.39 13.23
C GLY A 37 -6.23 -10.02 13.03
N ASN A 38 -5.88 -10.47 11.81
CA ASN A 38 -4.58 -11.05 11.53
C ASN A 38 -3.48 -9.98 11.42
N LYS A 39 -2.23 -10.41 11.64
CA LYS A 39 -1.04 -9.58 11.44
C LYS A 39 -0.27 -10.02 10.21
N LEU A 40 -0.35 -9.25 9.14
CA LEU A 40 0.42 -9.49 7.92
C LEU A 40 1.83 -8.88 8.05
N LYS A 41 2.82 -9.58 7.51
CA LYS A 41 4.17 -9.01 7.35
C LYS A 41 4.13 -8.02 6.19
N VAL A 42 4.73 -6.85 6.38
CA VAL A 42 4.94 -5.91 5.29
C VAL A 42 6.07 -6.44 4.42
N GLU A 43 5.82 -6.67 3.13
CA GLU A 43 6.83 -7.22 2.21
C GLU A 43 7.88 -6.17 1.87
N ALA A 44 7.44 -4.95 1.61
CA ALA A 44 8.28 -3.82 1.24
C ALA A 44 7.57 -2.50 1.55
N ARG A 45 8.32 -1.40 1.42
CA ARG A 45 7.76 -0.05 1.36
C ARG A 45 8.08 0.56 0.01
N VAL A 46 7.16 1.35 -0.53
CA VAL A 46 7.41 2.20 -1.70
C VAL A 46 7.35 3.63 -1.19
N ALA A 47 8.48 4.33 -1.24
CA ALA A 47 8.55 5.73 -0.81
C ALA A 47 8.20 6.67 -1.95
N GLN A 48 7.58 7.80 -1.63
CA GLN A 48 7.25 8.88 -2.58
C GLN A 48 6.49 8.36 -3.81
N PHE A 49 5.54 7.47 -3.60
CA PHE A 49 4.68 6.97 -4.67
C PHE A 49 3.74 8.08 -5.10
N GLN A 50 3.79 8.43 -6.39
CA GLN A 50 2.93 9.46 -6.96
C GLN A 50 1.77 8.82 -7.73
N TRP A 51 0.56 9.33 -7.53
CA TRP A 51 -0.61 8.93 -8.30
C TRP A 51 -1.51 10.12 -8.59
N ASP A 52 -2.26 10.02 -9.68
CA ASP A 52 -3.29 11.00 -10.01
C ASP A 52 -4.67 10.47 -9.64
N PHE A 53 -5.46 11.31 -8.99
CA PHE A 53 -6.85 11.04 -8.70
C PHE A 53 -7.71 12.26 -9.03
N GLN A 54 -8.62 12.09 -10.00
CA GLN A 54 -9.51 13.15 -10.50
C GLN A 54 -8.79 14.44 -10.94
N GLY A 55 -7.62 14.30 -11.57
CA GLY A 55 -6.82 15.43 -12.07
C GLY A 55 -5.94 16.11 -11.02
N THR A 56 -5.91 15.59 -9.79
CA THR A 56 -5.00 16.05 -8.74
C THR A 56 -3.92 14.99 -8.51
N SER A 57 -2.66 15.42 -8.50
CA SER A 57 -1.53 14.55 -8.15
C SER A 57 -1.34 14.50 -6.63
N PHE A 58 -1.13 13.30 -6.12
CA PHE A 58 -0.85 13.02 -4.72
C PHE A 58 0.48 12.28 -4.63
N THR A 59 1.18 12.47 -3.52
CA THR A 59 2.44 11.76 -3.22
C THR A 59 2.41 11.32 -1.78
N ASP A 60 2.68 10.03 -1.55
CA ASP A 60 2.74 9.45 -0.22
C ASP A 60 3.55 8.13 -0.24
N ASP A 61 3.85 7.61 0.94
CA ASP A 61 4.49 6.31 1.11
C ASP A 61 3.45 5.19 1.18
N PHE A 62 3.79 4.03 0.61
CA PHE A 62 2.93 2.85 0.57
C PHE A 62 3.59 1.66 1.26
N MET A 63 2.80 0.89 1.99
CA MET A 63 3.18 -0.44 2.46
C MET A 63 2.73 -1.51 1.48
N VAL A 64 3.63 -2.42 1.15
CA VAL A 64 3.32 -3.53 0.23
C VAL A 64 2.89 -4.75 1.05
N ILE A 65 1.64 -5.16 0.87
CA ILE A 65 1.05 -6.36 1.49
C ILE A 65 0.11 -7.03 0.47
N PRO A 66 -0.09 -8.36 0.52
CA PRO A 66 -1.06 -9.02 -0.35
C PRO A 66 -2.47 -8.46 -0.16
N LEU A 67 -3.08 -7.98 -1.25
CA LEU A 67 -4.45 -7.47 -1.25
C LEU A 67 -5.32 -8.39 -2.12
N ASN A 68 -6.33 -9.02 -1.52
CA ASN A 68 -7.12 -10.05 -2.23
C ASN A 68 -8.10 -9.47 -3.27
N SER A 69 -8.66 -8.29 -3.01
CA SER A 69 -9.80 -7.76 -3.77
C SER A 69 -9.54 -6.42 -4.46
N CYS A 70 -8.35 -5.84 -4.31
CA CYS A 70 -8.00 -4.56 -4.92
C CYS A 70 -6.48 -4.39 -5.03
N ASP A 71 -6.04 -3.56 -5.98
CA ASP A 71 -4.60 -3.31 -6.18
C ASP A 71 -4.03 -2.26 -5.21
N VAL A 72 -4.90 -1.37 -4.71
CA VAL A 72 -4.52 -0.17 -3.94
C VAL A 72 -5.59 0.12 -2.89
N VAL A 73 -5.16 0.37 -1.65
CA VAL A 73 -5.98 0.94 -0.56
C VAL A 73 -5.36 2.28 -0.15
N LEU A 74 -6.18 3.32 -0.09
CA LEU A 74 -5.81 4.63 0.44
C LEU A 74 -6.37 4.79 1.85
N GLY A 75 -5.47 4.99 2.81
CA GLY A 75 -5.76 5.23 4.23
C GLY A 75 -5.65 6.70 4.59
N VAL A 76 -5.65 6.98 5.91
CA VAL A 76 -5.50 8.32 6.51
C VAL A 76 -4.13 8.49 7.16
#